data_AF-A0A7W5AFU7-F1
#
_entry.id   AF-A0A7W5AFU7-F1
#
_cell.length_a   1.000
_cell.length_b   1.000
_cell.length_c   1.000
_cell.angle_alpha   90.00
_cell.angle_beta   90.00
_cell.angle_gamma   90.00
#
_symmetry.space_group_name_H-M   'P 1'
#
loop_
_entity.id
_entity.type
_entity.pdbx_description
1 polymer ?
#
loop_
_entity_poly.entity_id
_entity_poly.type
_entity_poly.pdbx_seq_one_letter_code
_entity_poly.pdbx_strand_id
1 'polypeptide(L)' 'MHDEMMTLIDDCIARMTLLRDELAASRRVQPGERHTTVLDAIAVAERFVTEATRTVSPPSVTLSPPAAGPVVRYSTAG' A
#
# COMPACT_ATOMS: atom_id res chain seq x y z
N MET A 1 1.76 -15.01 -1.51
CA MET A 1 2.42 -14.14 -2.49
C MET A 1 1.81 -14.22 -3.89
N HIS A 2 1.84 -15.36 -4.62
CA HIS A 2 1.18 -15.42 -5.94
C HIS A 2 -0.34 -15.23 -5.84
N ASP A 3 -1.02 -16.02 -5.00
CA ASP A 3 -2.48 -15.92 -4.82
C ASP A 3 -2.91 -14.56 -4.24
N GLU A 4 -2.07 -13.99 -3.37
CA GLU A 4 -2.26 -12.68 -2.77
C GLU A 4 -2.12 -11.55 -3.81
N MET A 5 -1.11 -11.64 -4.69
CA MET A 5 -0.95 -10.71 -5.81
C MET A 5 -2.13 -10.82 -6.78
N MET A 6 -2.60 -12.03 -7.09
CA MET A 6 -3.79 -12.22 -7.93
C MET A 6 -5.03 -11.58 -7.30
N THR A 7 -5.21 -11.75 -6.00
CA THR A 7 -6.30 -11.09 -5.25
C THR A 7 -6.22 -9.56 -5.33
N LEU A 8 -5.02 -8.98 -5.21
CA LEU A 8 -4.82 -7.53 -5.32
C LEU A 8 -5.10 -7.02 -6.74
N ILE A 9 -4.72 -7.78 -7.76
CA ILE A 9 -5.02 -7.46 -9.17
C ILE A 9 -6.53 -7.50 -9.40
N ASP A 10 -7.21 -8.54 -8.92
CA ASP A 10 -8.65 -8.71 -9.10
C ASP A 10 -9.44 -7.59 -8.39
N ASP A 11 -9.04 -7.19 -7.17
CA ASP A 11 -9.64 -6.06 -6.44
C ASP A 11 -9.45 -4.74 -7.20
N CYS A 12 -8.25 -4.52 -7.75
CA CYS A 12 -7.97 -3.33 -8.57
C CYS A 12 -8.87 -3.30 -9.82
N ILE A 13 -8.95 -4.41 -10.56
CA ILE A 13 -9.79 -4.52 -11.76
C ILE A 13 -11.27 -4.31 -11.43
N ALA A 14 -11.75 -4.92 -10.35
CA ALA A 14 -13.15 -4.78 -9.91
C ALA A 14 -13.50 -3.32 -9.64
N ARG A 15 -12.66 -2.60 -8.88
CA ARG A 15 -12.87 -1.17 -8.57
C ARG A 15 -12.78 -0.29 -9.82
N MET A 16 -11.79 -0.52 -10.67
CA MET A 16 -11.65 0.24 -11.93
C MET A 16 -12.86 0.01 -12.86
N THR A 17 -13.43 -1.20 -12.85
CA THR A 17 -14.63 -1.53 -13.62
C THR A 17 -15.85 -0.78 -13.07
N LEU A 18 -16.02 -0.71 -11.75
CA LEU A 18 -17.10 0.07 -11.13
C LEU A 18 -17.03 1.55 -11.51
N LEU A 19 -15.85 2.17 -11.39
CA LEU A 19 -15.65 3.59 -11.75
C LEU A 19 -15.91 3.85 -13.24
N ARG A 20 -15.52 2.92 -14.12
CA ARG A 20 -15.84 2.99 -15.55
C ARG A 20 -17.35 2.94 -15.78
N ASP A 21 -18.05 2.04 -15.08
CA ASP A 21 -19.49 1.89 -15.23
C ASP A 21 -20.24 3.11 -14.68
N GLU A 22 -19.75 3.73 -13.60
CA GLU A 22 -20.26 5.02 -13.08
C GLU A 22 -20.09 6.16 -14.11
N LEU A 23 -18.93 6.25 -14.75
CA LEU A 23 -18.68 7.20 -15.85
C LEU A 23 -19.60 6.95 -17.04
N ALA A 24 -19.81 5.68 -17.41
CA ALA A 24 -20.62 5.29 -18.56
C ALA A 24 -22.13 5.47 -18.31
N ALA A 25 -22.60 5.16 -17.11
CA ALA A 25 -23.99 5.34 -16.69
C ALA A 25 -24.38 6.83 -16.63
N SER A 26 -23.39 7.69 -16.37
CA SER A 26 -23.56 9.13 -16.29
C SER A 26 -23.65 9.77 -17.69
N ARG A 27 -24.71 9.49 -18.46
CA ARG A 27 -24.96 10.11 -19.78
C ARG A 27 -24.98 11.66 -19.78
N ARG A 28 -25.03 12.30 -18.60
CA ARG A 28 -24.96 13.76 -18.41
C ARG A 28 -24.07 14.16 -17.21
N VAL A 29 -22.97 13.45 -16.96
CA VAL A 29 -22.00 13.84 -15.91
C VAL A 29 -21.59 15.30 -16.11
N GLN A 30 -21.78 16.11 -15.07
CA GLN A 30 -21.18 17.44 -15.03
C GLN A 30 -19.65 17.30 -15.09
N PRO A 31 -18.91 18.23 -15.69
CA PRO A 31 -17.46 18.14 -15.79
C PRO A 31 -16.75 17.85 -14.46
N GLY A 32 -17.29 18.36 -13.33
CA GLY A 32 -16.77 18.09 -11.99
C GLY A 32 -16.86 16.62 -11.57
N GLU A 33 -17.95 15.94 -11.87
CA GLU A 33 -18.14 14.52 -11.52
C GLU A 33 -17.18 13.62 -12.30
N ARG A 34 -16.89 13.94 -13.57
CA ARG A 34 -15.89 13.19 -14.36
C ARG A 34 -14.51 13.33 -13.78
N HIS A 35 -14.15 14.54 -13.36
CA HIS A 35 -12.86 14.81 -12.75
C HIS A 35 -12.70 14.04 -11.45
N THR A 36 -13.73 14.02 -10.60
CA THR A 36 -13.75 13.23 -9.37
C THR A 36 -13.57 11.74 -9.66
N THR A 37 -14.34 11.15 -10.58
CA THR A 37 -14.20 9.71 -10.88
C THR A 37 -12.83 9.34 -11.46
N VAL A 38 -12.20 10.24 -12.23
CA VAL A 38 -10.83 10.05 -12.70
C VAL A 38 -9.82 10.09 -11.54
N LEU A 39 -9.99 11.01 -10.59
CA LEU A 39 -9.14 11.06 -9.38
C LEU A 39 -9.32 9.80 -8.53
N ASP A 40 -10.55 9.31 -8.39
CA ASP A 40 -10.83 8.07 -7.66
C ASP A 40 -10.15 6.86 -8.34
N ALA A 41 -10.13 6.81 -9.68
CA ALA A 41 -9.43 5.76 -10.43
C ALA A 41 -7.91 5.79 -10.19
N ILE A 42 -7.31 6.99 -10.13
CA ILE A 42 -5.89 7.17 -9.79
C ILE A 42 -5.62 6.65 -8.37
N ALA A 43 -6.45 7.03 -7.41
CA ALA A 43 -6.30 6.60 -6.02
C ALA A 43 -6.40 5.07 -5.86
N VAL A 44 -7.28 4.41 -6.62
CA VAL A 44 -7.37 2.94 -6.68
C VAL A 44 -6.07 2.33 -7.19
N ALA A 45 -5.50 2.87 -8.28
CA ALA A 45 -4.25 2.39 -8.85
C ALA A 45 -3.06 2.59 -7.89
N GLU A 46 -2.96 3.74 -7.23
CA GLU A 46 -1.92 4.03 -6.24
C GLU A 46 -1.97 3.08 -5.04
N ARG A 47 -3.19 2.78 -4.57
CA ARG A 47 -3.39 1.80 -3.49
C ARG A 47 -2.94 0.40 -3.92
N PHE A 48 -3.31 -0.02 -5.12
CA PHE A 48 -2.84 -1.30 -5.66
C PHE A 48 -1.31 -1.36 -5.71
N VAL A 49 -0.65 -0.34 -6.26
CA VAL A 49 0.82 -0.28 -6.35
C VAL A 49 1.46 -0.37 -4.96
N THR A 50 0.91 0.34 -3.98
CA THR A 50 1.42 0.34 -2.61
C THR A 50 1.35 -1.04 -1.98
N GLU A 51 0.19 -1.70 -2.04
CA GLU A 51 0.02 -3.03 -1.45
C GLU A 51 0.80 -4.10 -2.23
N ALA A 52 0.76 -4.06 -3.57
CA ALA A 52 1.55 -4.95 -4.41
C ALA A 52 3.05 -4.85 -4.09
N THR A 53 3.57 -3.64 -3.90
CA THR A 53 4.97 -3.40 -3.53
C THR A 53 5.30 -4.03 -2.18
N ARG A 54 4.41 -3.92 -1.18
CA ARG A 54 4.60 -4.57 0.13
C ARG A 54 4.59 -6.09 0.04
N THR A 55 3.73 -6.65 -0.80
CA THR A 55 3.62 -8.10 -1.00
C THR A 55 4.87 -8.67 -1.70
N VAL A 56 5.51 -7.92 -2.61
CA VAL A 56 6.73 -8.37 -3.34
C VAL A 56 8.05 -7.95 -2.73
N SER A 57 8.05 -6.90 -1.92
CA SER A 57 9.21 -6.38 -1.21
C SER A 57 8.78 -6.05 0.22
N PRO A 58 8.62 -7.08 1.08
CA PRO A 58 8.36 -6.85 2.47
C PRO A 58 9.50 -6.01 3.04
N PRO A 59 9.23 -4.95 3.82
CA PRO A 59 10.29 -4.19 4.44
C PRO A 59 11.09 -5.14 5.33
N SER A 60 12.39 -5.26 5.05
CA SER A 60 13.32 -5.98 5.92
C SER A 60 13.30 -5.29 7.28
N VAL A 61 12.51 -5.78 8.21
CA VAL A 61 12.56 -5.36 9.61
C VAL A 61 13.89 -5.89 10.15
N THR A 62 14.94 -5.10 10.00
CA THR A 62 16.19 -5.33 10.72
C THR A 62 15.93 -5.01 12.18
N LEU A 63 15.56 -6.02 12.96
CA LEU A 63 15.61 -5.96 14.41
C LEU A 63 17.07 -5.76 14.80
N SER A 64 17.48 -4.51 15.06
CA SER A 64 18.75 -4.25 15.72
C SER A 64 18.76 -5.01 17.06
N PRO A 65 19.77 -5.85 17.33
CA PRO A 65 19.88 -6.49 18.64
C PRO A 65 20.04 -5.40 19.71
N PRO A 66 19.46 -5.60 20.92
CA PRO A 66 19.61 -4.63 22.00
C PRO A 66 21.09 -4.43 22.29
N ALA A 67 21.53 -3.17 22.22
CA ALA A 67 22.89 -2.75 22.50
C ALA A 67 23.35 -3.38 23.82
N ALA A 68 24.44 -4.16 23.76
CA ALA A 68 25.09 -4.70 24.93
C ALA A 68 25.34 -3.55 25.93
N GLY A 69 24.67 -3.62 27.08
CA GLY A 69 24.82 -2.62 28.14
C GLY A 69 26.28 -2.55 28.62
N PRO A 70 26.71 -1.39 29.14
CA PRO A 70 28.11 -1.19 29.54
C PRO A 70 28.49 -2.14 30.68
N VAL A 71 29.60 -2.86 30.49
CA VAL A 71 30.24 -3.68 31.53
C VAL A 71 30.75 -2.75 32.64
N VAL A 72 30.07 -2.74 33.79
CA VAL A 72 30.55 -2.05 34.99
C VAL A 72 31.70 -2.86 35.58
N ARG A 73 32.94 -2.39 35.40
CA ARG A 73 34.11 -2.91 36.13
C ARG A 73 34.14 -2.27 37.52
N TYR A 74 33.90 -3.07 38.56
CA TYR A 74 34.26 -2.72 39.93
C TYR A 74 35.78 -2.88 40.09
N SER A 75 36.47 -1.78 40.37
CA SER A 75 37.88 -1.76 40.77
C SER A 75 37.95 -1.81 42.28
N THR A 76 38.35 -2.96 42.86
CA THR A 76 38.67 -3.07 44.27
C THR A 76 40.09 -2.53 44.51
N ALA A 77 40.19 -1.47 45.29
CA ALA A 77 41.46 -0.94 45.79
C ALA A 77 42.12 -1.94 46.75
N GLY A 78 43.45 -2.06 46.63
CA GLY A 78 44.35 -2.71 47.59
C GLY A 78 45.55 -1.82 47.83
#